data_AF-A0A0S6X3U7-F1
#
_entry.id   AF-A0A0S6X3U7-F1
#
_cell.length_a   1.000
_cell.length_b   1.000
_cell.length_c   1.000
_cell.angle_alpha   90.00
_cell.angle_beta   90.00
_cell.angle_gamma   90.00
#
_symmetry.space_group_name_H-M   'P 1'
#
loop_
_entity.id
_entity.type
_entity.pdbx_description
1 polymer ?
#
loop_
_entity_poly.entity_id
_entity_poly.type
_entity_poly.pdbx_seq_one_letter_code
_entity_poly.pdbx_strand_id
1 'polypeptide(L)'
;MAVSRRPRNRLIPVLVLLVLCFFWFSSESSNGPRRWFRKVKTKSKNAVAVYSDNKPPSTEHPIKLLHLEATEKFQKMIDRQSKTIEEAVAEYKRRYNRDPPEGFEKWFEFAQFKNSVIIDDFDMILESLEPWLKLPAATINRVFERAAYGPLLWTFGIHDGYVMTANENWMGIAMRELLKDVAQYLPDFELLMNPLDEPRVLLTRRGDTEIIHWTDESKVSSWDRVEAPCRYPRPPVPKQQRIESNVNTDGIPFVTNLFDANDVCQNPQFELQHGFLIAPFTLYTTSSPVPVLSQAKPSTFADILVPSMWYFEHHIPDLNMNDLAWSDKTNALYWAGSTTGGVWRDDMPEEEGERLSHRHRFIKTTKQLGRGAKHTFLTKQPRTGFWVKYESTQVMSELYDTKFTKVVQCEGQHCDSANETYRVSEPEHASTAFKYKFLMDMDGNSFSGRFYNFLQSGSCPLKQSIFREWHDERLVPWVHYVPISLGFEDLPEAMRYMATTAEGSAIAETIAKTGSDWHGKFLRRDDAAVYLFRLFLEFGRLVDPNRK
;
A
#
# COMPACT_ATOMS: atom_id res chain seq x y z
N MET A 1 -20.05 -15.06 95.96
CA MET A 1 -19.26 -14.47 97.06
C MET A 1 -18.86 -13.05 96.66
N ALA A 2 -18.92 -12.14 97.63
CA ALA A 2 -18.84 -10.68 97.53
C ALA A 2 -17.50 -10.15 96.93
N VAL A 3 -17.52 -9.20 95.97
CA VAL A 3 -17.43 -7.71 96.08
C VAL A 3 -16.00 -7.16 96.17
N SER A 4 -15.64 -6.27 95.23
CA SER A 4 -14.80 -5.05 95.36
C SER A 4 -14.43 -4.57 93.94
N ARG A 5 -14.63 -3.35 93.44
CA ARG A 5 -15.12 -2.04 93.92
C ARG A 5 -15.72 -1.29 92.71
N ARG A 6 -16.78 -0.52 92.99
CA ARG A 6 -17.43 0.52 92.15
C ARG A 6 -16.88 1.91 92.60
N PRO A 7 -17.36 3.07 92.08
CA PRO A 7 -18.11 3.42 90.85
C PRO A 7 -17.42 4.62 90.13
N ARG A 8 -17.91 5.30 89.07
CA ARG A 8 -19.20 6.01 88.91
C ARG A 8 -19.31 6.61 87.49
N ASN A 9 -20.53 6.56 86.98
CA ASN A 9 -21.03 7.10 85.72
C ASN A 9 -20.90 8.63 85.53
N ARG A 10 -21.07 9.00 84.25
CA ARG A 10 -21.70 10.22 83.66
C ARG A 10 -20.72 11.34 83.26
N LEU A 11 -20.89 12.10 82.17
CA LEU A 11 -21.59 12.08 80.88
C LEU A 11 -21.40 13.52 80.32
N ILE A 12 -21.26 13.68 79.00
CA ILE A 12 -21.54 14.86 78.13
C ILE A 12 -20.58 16.09 78.06
N PRO A 13 -20.62 16.93 76.98
CA PRO A 13 -19.46 17.24 76.12
C PRO A 13 -19.25 18.76 75.86
N VAL A 14 -18.19 19.19 75.16
CA VAL A 14 -17.98 20.58 74.65
C VAL A 14 -17.07 20.53 73.40
N LEU A 15 -17.57 20.80 72.18
CA LEU A 15 -17.41 22.06 71.37
C LEU A 15 -15.94 22.52 71.21
N VAL A 16 -15.27 22.33 70.06
CA VAL A 16 -15.26 23.13 68.79
C VAL A 16 -14.35 24.38 68.85
N LEU A 17 -13.49 24.51 67.80
CA LEU A 17 -12.70 25.68 67.26
C LEU A 17 -11.17 25.55 67.39
N LEU A 18 -10.44 25.30 66.27
CA LEU A 18 -9.75 26.26 65.36
C LEU A 18 -8.47 26.85 66.01
N VAL A 19 -7.28 27.02 65.40
CA VAL A 19 -6.82 27.22 64.02
C VAL A 19 -5.27 27.23 64.08
N LEU A 20 -4.51 26.71 63.10
CA LEU A 20 -3.81 27.49 62.06
C LEU A 20 -3.04 26.58 61.09
N CYS A 21 -3.33 26.76 59.80
CA CYS A 21 -2.40 26.91 58.67
C CYS A 21 -1.45 25.77 58.23
N PHE A 22 -1.14 25.54 56.94
CA PHE A 22 -1.62 25.96 55.62
C PHE A 22 -0.69 25.25 54.58
N PHE A 23 -1.14 25.06 53.33
CA PHE A 23 -0.42 24.55 52.13
C PHE A 23 -0.15 23.02 52.12
N TRP A 24 -0.53 22.18 51.14
CA TRP A 24 -0.87 22.20 49.70
C TRP A 24 -1.62 20.86 49.46
N PHE A 25 -2.64 20.63 48.62
CA PHE A 25 -3.43 21.39 47.66
C PHE A 25 -4.78 20.65 47.58
N SER A 26 -5.89 21.39 47.62
CA SER A 26 -7.23 20.89 47.35
C SER A 26 -7.59 21.27 45.91
N SER A 27 -7.99 20.30 45.08
CA SER A 27 -9.13 20.47 44.16
C SER A 27 -9.45 19.15 43.45
N GLU A 28 -10.17 18.27 44.13
CA GLU A 28 -11.13 17.39 43.48
C GLU A 28 -12.48 18.11 43.50
N SER A 29 -12.91 18.60 42.33
CA SER A 29 -14.33 18.62 42.02
C SER A 29 -14.57 18.49 40.51
N SER A 30 -15.19 17.35 40.19
CA SER A 30 -16.27 17.20 39.20
C SER A 30 -16.15 18.00 37.91
N ASN A 31 -15.57 17.37 36.88
CA ASN A 31 -16.05 17.45 35.50
C ASN A 31 -15.53 16.24 34.71
N GLY A 32 -16.29 15.14 34.76
CA GLY A 32 -16.00 13.91 34.02
C GLY A 32 -16.03 14.07 32.49
N PRO A 33 -15.54 13.06 31.75
CA PRO A 33 -15.28 13.10 30.32
C PRO A 33 -16.56 12.93 29.48
N ARG A 34 -17.53 13.84 29.63
CA ARG A 34 -18.72 13.91 28.76
C ARG A 34 -18.53 14.86 27.57
N ARG A 35 -17.38 15.53 27.46
CA ARG A 35 -17.13 16.59 26.47
C ARG A 35 -16.34 16.15 25.22
N TRP A 36 -15.79 14.94 25.21
CA TRP A 36 -15.00 14.43 24.08
C TRP A 36 -15.89 13.78 22.99
N PHE A 37 -16.93 13.03 23.38
CA PHE A 37 -17.85 12.34 22.46
C PHE A 37 -18.79 13.23 21.64
N ARG A 38 -18.87 14.55 21.92
CA ARG A 38 -19.79 15.46 21.22
C ARG A 38 -19.14 16.22 20.05
N LYS A 39 -17.81 16.12 19.86
CA LYS A 39 -17.10 16.78 18.74
C LYS A 39 -16.92 15.93 17.49
N VAL A 40 -17.22 14.63 17.53
CA VAL A 40 -17.09 13.72 16.38
C VAL A 40 -18.37 13.64 15.53
N LYS A 41 -19.50 14.21 15.98
CA LYS A 41 -20.81 14.09 15.29
C LYS A 41 -21.16 15.19 14.27
N THR A 42 -20.24 16.06 13.84
CA THR A 42 -20.59 17.15 12.89
C THR A 42 -19.59 17.47 11.77
N LYS A 43 -18.71 16.54 11.39
CA LYS A 43 -18.01 16.61 10.08
C LYS A 43 -18.15 15.37 9.18
N SER A 44 -18.98 14.39 9.56
CA SER A 44 -19.45 13.34 8.64
C SER A 44 -20.77 13.75 7.99
N LYS A 45 -20.73 14.82 7.20
CA LYS A 45 -21.78 15.10 6.22
C LYS A 45 -21.10 15.26 4.87
N ASN A 46 -21.25 14.21 4.07
CA ASN A 46 -21.07 14.19 2.61
C ASN A 46 -19.62 14.30 2.10
N ALA A 47 -18.80 13.33 2.46
CA ALA A 47 -17.69 12.91 1.59
C ALA A 47 -17.78 11.39 1.31
N VAL A 48 -18.99 10.88 1.07
CA VAL A 48 -19.09 9.97 -0.08
C VAL A 48 -18.84 10.92 -1.24
N ALA A 49 -17.75 10.76 -1.98
CA ALA A 49 -17.72 11.30 -3.32
C ALA A 49 -18.94 10.69 -4.01
N VAL A 50 -20.06 11.41 -4.01
CA VAL A 50 -21.17 11.13 -4.89
C VAL A 50 -20.53 11.38 -6.23
N TYR A 51 -20.01 10.32 -6.85
CA TYR A 51 -19.55 10.29 -8.22
C TYR A 51 -20.78 10.62 -9.06
N SER A 52 -21.10 11.91 -9.13
CA SER A 52 -22.00 12.49 -10.10
C SER A 52 -21.24 12.43 -11.41
N ASP A 53 -21.17 11.24 -11.98
CA ASP A 53 -20.67 11.05 -13.33
C ASP A 53 -21.69 11.73 -14.24
N ASN A 54 -21.47 13.03 -14.51
CA ASN A 54 -22.22 13.82 -15.48
C ASN A 54 -21.91 13.39 -16.93
N LYS A 55 -21.35 12.19 -17.09
CA LYS A 55 -20.97 11.60 -18.36
C LYS A 55 -22.20 10.94 -18.97
N PRO A 56 -22.31 10.93 -20.31
CA PRO A 56 -23.47 10.34 -20.97
C PRO A 56 -23.59 8.84 -20.63
N PRO A 57 -24.82 8.30 -20.56
CA PRO A 57 -25.03 6.87 -20.39
C PRO A 57 -24.41 6.10 -21.57
N SER A 58 -23.89 4.91 -21.27
CA SER A 58 -23.16 4.07 -22.23
C SER A 58 -23.93 2.77 -22.52
N THR A 59 -23.88 2.31 -23.77
CA THR A 59 -24.34 0.97 -24.18
C THR A 59 -23.31 -0.12 -23.87
N GLU A 60 -22.08 0.30 -23.58
CA GLU A 60 -20.95 -0.54 -23.20
C GLU A 60 -20.73 -0.53 -21.70
N HIS A 61 -20.33 -1.68 -21.14
CA HIS A 61 -20.11 -1.82 -19.71
C HIS A 61 -18.88 -0.99 -19.29
N PRO A 62 -18.87 -0.33 -18.11
CA PRO A 62 -17.72 0.46 -17.67
C PRO A 62 -16.40 -0.31 -17.66
N ILE A 63 -16.39 -1.57 -17.18
CA ILE A 63 -15.17 -2.42 -17.19
C ILE A 63 -14.61 -2.62 -18.60
N LYS A 64 -15.47 -2.79 -19.61
CA LYS A 64 -15.02 -2.91 -21.00
C LYS A 64 -14.37 -1.61 -21.46
N LEU A 65 -14.99 -0.48 -21.18
CA LEU A 65 -14.44 0.83 -21.57
C LEU A 65 -13.11 1.11 -20.86
N LEU A 66 -13.00 0.77 -19.57
CA LEU A 66 -11.75 0.88 -18.80
C LEU A 66 -10.64 0.00 -19.38
N HIS A 67 -10.96 -1.25 -19.73
CA HIS A 67 -10.03 -2.16 -20.39
C HIS A 67 -9.55 -1.61 -21.75
N LEU A 68 -10.47 -1.11 -22.59
CA LEU A 68 -10.12 -0.54 -23.89
C LEU A 68 -9.26 0.73 -23.76
N GLU A 69 -9.66 1.66 -22.89
CA GLU A 69 -8.91 2.90 -22.63
C GLU A 69 -7.50 2.59 -22.08
N ALA A 70 -7.40 1.65 -21.15
CA ALA A 70 -6.13 1.25 -20.56
C ALA A 70 -5.23 0.53 -21.57
N THR A 71 -5.79 -0.32 -22.42
CA THR A 71 -5.05 -1.01 -23.50
C THR A 71 -4.48 -0.01 -24.51
N GLU A 72 -5.26 1.01 -24.89
CA GLU A 72 -4.79 2.07 -25.78
C GLU A 72 -3.66 2.90 -25.12
N LYS A 73 -3.84 3.29 -23.86
CA LYS A 73 -2.82 4.02 -23.08
C LYS A 73 -1.53 3.21 -22.96
N PHE A 74 -1.66 1.92 -22.69
CA PHE A 74 -0.54 1.01 -22.59
C PHE A 74 0.22 0.88 -23.92
N GLN A 75 -0.48 0.66 -25.04
CA GLN A 75 0.17 0.58 -26.35
C GLN A 75 0.92 1.87 -26.69
N LYS A 76 0.31 3.04 -26.44
CA LYS A 76 0.98 4.35 -26.62
C LYS A 76 2.23 4.50 -25.74
N MET A 77 2.21 3.96 -24.52
CA MET A 77 3.40 3.94 -23.65
C MET A 77 4.51 3.08 -24.27
N ILE A 78 4.19 1.94 -24.87
CA ILE A 78 5.19 1.07 -25.48
C ILE A 78 5.75 1.67 -26.78
N ASP A 79 4.88 2.21 -27.61
CA ASP A 79 5.25 2.76 -28.92
C ASP A 79 6.20 3.97 -28.80
N ARG A 80 6.08 4.74 -27.72
CA ARG A 80 6.90 5.95 -27.50
C ARG A 80 8.26 5.69 -26.84
N GLN A 81 8.59 4.45 -26.46
CA GLN A 81 9.86 4.16 -25.79
C GLN A 81 11.05 4.36 -26.75
N SER A 82 12.03 5.12 -26.28
CA SER A 82 13.27 5.43 -27.00
C SER A 82 14.00 4.19 -27.48
N LYS A 83 14.53 4.24 -28.71
CA LYS A 83 15.29 3.14 -29.35
C LYS A 83 16.77 3.45 -29.47
N THR A 84 17.14 4.73 -29.41
CA THR A 84 18.52 5.20 -29.48
C THR A 84 18.89 5.99 -28.23
N ILE A 85 20.20 6.13 -27.98
CA ILE A 85 20.69 6.93 -26.85
C ILE A 85 20.32 8.40 -27.03
N GLU A 86 20.33 8.93 -28.26
CA GLU A 86 19.95 10.32 -28.56
C GLU A 86 18.48 10.59 -28.23
N GLU A 87 17.58 9.65 -28.57
CA GLU A 87 16.17 9.72 -28.21
C GLU A 87 15.98 9.66 -26.69
N ALA A 88 16.63 8.71 -26.02
CA ALA A 88 16.52 8.54 -24.56
C ALA A 88 17.03 9.78 -23.80
N VAL A 89 18.11 10.40 -24.27
CA VAL A 89 18.64 11.65 -23.72
C VAL A 89 17.66 12.81 -23.98
N ALA A 90 17.12 12.92 -25.19
CA ALA A 90 16.16 13.97 -25.52
C ALA A 90 14.87 13.85 -24.68
N GLU A 91 14.35 12.64 -24.54
CA GLU A 91 13.17 12.34 -23.73
C GLU A 91 13.44 12.60 -22.24
N TYR A 92 14.60 12.19 -21.72
CA TYR A 92 15.02 12.51 -20.35
C TYR A 92 14.99 14.02 -20.09
N LYS A 93 15.61 14.82 -20.99
CA LYS A 93 15.63 16.29 -20.85
C LYS A 93 14.24 16.88 -20.94
N ARG A 94 13.42 16.42 -21.88
CA ARG A 94 12.03 16.86 -22.06
C ARG A 94 11.19 16.59 -20.81
N ARG A 95 11.40 15.43 -20.19
CA ARG A 95 10.61 14.92 -19.06
C ARG A 95 11.03 15.52 -17.73
N TYR A 96 12.34 15.55 -17.45
CA TYR A 96 12.88 15.93 -16.14
C TYR A 96 13.52 17.32 -16.11
N ASN A 97 13.57 18.02 -17.25
CA ASN A 97 14.13 19.37 -17.39
C ASN A 97 15.56 19.49 -16.83
N ARG A 98 16.37 18.45 -17.05
CA ARG A 98 17.78 18.39 -16.63
C ARG A 98 18.54 17.41 -17.49
N ASP A 99 19.87 17.49 -17.49
CA ASP A 99 20.71 16.50 -18.16
C ASP A 99 20.68 15.15 -17.41
N PRO A 100 20.77 14.02 -18.14
CA PRO A 100 20.95 12.71 -17.53
C PRO A 100 22.21 12.65 -16.64
N PRO A 101 22.22 11.79 -15.61
CA PRO A 101 23.41 11.62 -14.78
C PRO A 101 24.59 11.06 -15.58
N GLU A 102 25.80 11.24 -15.07
CA GLU A 102 26.96 10.50 -15.55
C GLU A 102 26.68 8.99 -15.48
N GLY A 103 27.17 8.22 -16.46
CA GLY A 103 26.87 6.79 -16.58
C GLY A 103 25.54 6.45 -17.27
N PHE A 104 24.71 7.44 -17.65
CA PHE A 104 23.42 7.20 -18.31
C PHE A 104 23.55 6.41 -19.64
N GLU A 105 24.59 6.67 -20.43
CA GLU A 105 24.85 5.90 -21.66
C GLU A 105 25.12 4.42 -21.35
N LYS A 106 25.92 4.13 -20.31
CA LYS A 106 26.17 2.77 -19.84
C LYS A 106 24.91 2.10 -19.32
N TRP A 107 24.05 2.85 -18.64
CA TRP A 107 22.73 2.37 -18.24
C TRP A 107 21.86 2.04 -19.46
N PHE A 108 21.84 2.87 -20.50
CA PHE A 108 21.08 2.61 -21.72
C PHE A 108 21.61 1.37 -22.46
N GLU A 109 22.93 1.24 -22.62
CA GLU A 109 23.58 0.04 -23.17
C GLU A 109 23.17 -1.22 -22.40
N PHE A 110 23.18 -1.15 -21.06
CA PHE A 110 22.78 -2.27 -20.21
C PHE A 110 21.29 -2.60 -20.35
N ALA A 111 20.42 -1.58 -20.39
CA ALA A 111 18.98 -1.78 -20.59
C ALA A 111 18.68 -2.46 -21.92
N GLN A 112 19.34 -2.05 -23.01
CA GLN A 112 19.25 -2.70 -24.32
C GLN A 112 19.78 -4.14 -24.27
N PHE A 113 20.95 -4.36 -23.67
CA PHE A 113 21.53 -5.69 -23.52
C PHE A 113 20.62 -6.66 -22.76
N LYS A 114 19.90 -6.17 -21.74
CA LYS A 114 18.90 -6.93 -20.98
C LYS A 114 17.52 -7.04 -21.66
N ASN A 115 17.38 -6.50 -22.87
CA ASN A 115 16.12 -6.42 -23.60
C ASN A 115 15.02 -5.76 -22.78
N SER A 116 15.35 -4.71 -22.03
CA SER A 116 14.35 -3.92 -21.31
C SER A 116 13.52 -3.15 -22.33
N VAL A 117 12.21 -3.32 -22.25
CA VAL A 117 11.29 -2.67 -23.21
C VAL A 117 10.85 -1.29 -22.72
N ILE A 118 11.04 -0.94 -21.44
CA ILE A 118 10.82 0.41 -20.87
C ILE A 118 12.18 1.08 -20.67
N ILE A 119 12.33 2.25 -21.28
CA ILE A 119 13.53 3.07 -21.24
C ILE A 119 13.22 4.43 -20.59
N ASP A 120 12.03 4.99 -20.80
CA ASP A 120 11.78 6.39 -20.48
C ASP A 120 10.93 6.60 -19.21
N ASP A 121 10.16 5.61 -18.80
CA ASP A 121 9.21 5.70 -17.69
C ASP A 121 9.82 5.24 -16.37
N PHE A 122 10.57 6.16 -15.75
CA PHE A 122 11.22 6.01 -14.44
C PHE A 122 10.86 7.17 -13.48
N ASP A 123 9.69 7.80 -13.63
CA ASP A 123 9.32 9.01 -12.89
C ASP A 123 9.34 8.78 -11.38
N MET A 124 8.96 7.57 -10.94
CA MET A 124 9.02 7.11 -9.56
C MET A 124 10.38 7.30 -8.89
N ILE A 125 11.47 7.08 -9.61
CA ILE A 125 12.82 7.28 -9.09
C ILE A 125 13.01 8.77 -8.78
N LEU A 126 12.68 9.62 -9.75
CA LEU A 126 12.88 11.06 -9.66
C LEU A 126 11.98 11.71 -8.61
N GLU A 127 10.72 11.30 -8.57
CA GLU A 127 9.75 11.68 -7.53
C GLU A 127 10.22 11.26 -6.14
N SER A 128 10.74 10.04 -6.01
CA SER A 128 11.27 9.56 -4.74
C SER A 128 12.50 10.34 -4.32
N LEU A 129 13.37 10.77 -5.23
CA LEU A 129 14.58 11.52 -4.89
C LEU A 129 14.35 13.03 -4.70
N GLU A 130 13.21 13.55 -5.15
CA GLU A 130 12.89 14.98 -5.11
C GLU A 130 13.07 15.65 -3.73
N PRO A 131 12.66 15.04 -2.60
CA PRO A 131 12.78 15.67 -1.29
C PRO A 131 14.23 16.05 -0.92
N TRP A 132 15.20 15.35 -1.49
CA TRP A 132 16.62 15.55 -1.22
C TRP A 132 17.32 16.48 -2.22
N LEU A 133 16.75 16.72 -3.41
CA LEU A 133 17.39 17.55 -4.45
C LEU A 133 17.75 18.97 -3.95
N LYS A 134 17.00 19.49 -2.98
CA LYS A 134 17.21 20.82 -2.39
C LYS A 134 18.22 20.84 -1.23
N LEU A 135 18.71 19.69 -0.78
CA LEU A 135 19.67 19.58 0.32
C LEU A 135 21.09 19.45 -0.23
N PRO A 136 22.10 20.16 0.32
CA PRO A 136 23.50 19.95 -0.06
C PRO A 136 23.92 18.48 0.11
N ALA A 137 24.75 17.97 -0.81
CA ALA A 137 25.27 16.60 -0.75
C ALA A 137 25.89 16.26 0.63
N ALA A 138 26.74 17.16 1.16
CA ALA A 138 27.34 17.00 2.49
C ALA A 138 26.29 16.92 3.62
N THR A 139 25.14 17.57 3.47
CA THR A 139 24.03 17.46 4.44
C THR A 139 23.37 16.09 4.36
N ILE A 140 23.15 15.57 3.14
CA ILE A 140 22.57 14.23 2.94
C ILE A 140 23.47 13.17 3.57
N ASN A 141 24.79 13.24 3.32
CA ASN A 141 25.76 12.30 3.89
C ASN A 141 25.80 12.37 5.43
N ARG A 142 25.81 13.58 6.03
CA ARG A 142 25.72 13.73 7.49
C ARG A 142 24.42 13.18 8.07
N VAL A 143 23.29 13.37 7.37
CA VAL A 143 22.00 12.83 7.81
C VAL A 143 22.03 11.30 7.77
N PHE A 144 22.62 10.70 6.73
CA PHE A 144 22.85 9.26 6.66
C PHE A 144 23.66 8.77 7.88
N GLU A 145 24.84 9.36 8.14
CA GLU A 145 25.72 8.94 9.25
C GLU A 145 24.99 8.98 10.60
N ARG A 146 24.21 10.03 10.84
CA ARG A 146 23.42 10.20 12.07
C ARG A 146 22.27 9.20 12.18
N ALA A 147 21.62 8.92 11.06
CA ALA A 147 20.45 8.05 11.02
C ALA A 147 20.81 6.55 11.02
N ALA A 148 22.05 6.18 10.66
CA ALA A 148 22.52 4.79 10.61
C ALA A 148 22.42 4.05 11.94
N TYR A 149 22.39 4.76 13.07
CA TYR A 149 22.20 4.21 14.41
C TYR A 149 20.72 4.08 14.83
N GLY A 150 19.78 4.33 13.90
CA GLY A 150 18.35 4.22 14.14
C GLY A 150 17.87 2.78 14.37
N PRO A 151 16.65 2.60 14.88
CA PRO A 151 16.12 1.28 15.18
C PRO A 151 15.80 0.51 13.89
N LEU A 152 16.33 -0.72 13.81
CA LEU A 152 16.03 -1.70 12.76
C LEU A 152 16.28 -1.11 11.36
N LEU A 153 17.54 -0.79 11.08
CA LEU A 153 18.00 -0.29 9.79
C LEU A 153 19.22 -1.10 9.33
N TRP A 154 19.32 -1.30 8.03
CA TRP A 154 20.52 -1.83 7.39
C TRP A 154 21.25 -0.74 6.63
N THR A 155 22.54 -0.93 6.42
CA THR A 155 23.35 -0.11 5.52
C THR A 155 23.53 -0.81 4.17
N PHE A 156 23.58 -0.01 3.12
CA PHE A 156 23.87 -0.42 1.76
C PHE A 156 24.68 0.69 1.08
N GLY A 157 25.66 0.33 0.26
CA GLY A 157 26.47 1.31 -0.46
C GLY A 157 27.23 0.72 -1.64
N ILE A 158 27.82 1.61 -2.42
CA ILE A 158 28.79 1.29 -3.48
C ILE A 158 30.11 1.95 -3.09
N HIS A 159 31.20 1.20 -3.16
CA HIS A 159 32.55 1.72 -2.96
C HIS A 159 33.52 1.07 -3.94
N ASP A 160 34.25 1.88 -4.71
CA ASP A 160 35.20 1.44 -5.73
C ASP A 160 34.60 0.42 -6.72
N GLY A 161 33.31 0.59 -7.06
CA GLY A 161 32.60 -0.31 -7.96
C GLY A 161 32.11 -1.62 -7.32
N TYR A 162 32.18 -1.76 -5.99
CA TYR A 162 31.71 -2.94 -5.26
C TYR A 162 30.53 -2.61 -4.35
N VAL A 163 29.57 -3.54 -4.28
CA VAL A 163 28.39 -3.42 -3.40
C VAL A 163 28.74 -3.80 -1.97
N MET A 164 28.64 -2.83 -1.07
CA MET A 164 28.88 -2.95 0.37
C MET A 164 27.55 -3.14 1.09
N THR A 165 27.41 -4.26 1.80
CA THR A 165 26.21 -4.59 2.59
C THR A 165 26.57 -5.58 3.69
N ALA A 166 25.89 -5.49 4.82
CA ALA A 166 26.04 -6.41 5.95
C ALA A 166 25.50 -7.82 5.60
N ASN A 167 25.97 -8.84 6.31
CA ASN A 167 25.64 -10.25 6.04
C ASN A 167 24.18 -10.59 6.36
N GLU A 168 23.60 -9.91 7.35
CA GLU A 168 22.21 -10.03 7.75
C GLU A 168 21.24 -9.31 6.79
N ASN A 169 21.75 -8.41 5.95
CA ASN A 169 20.96 -7.70 4.95
C ASN A 169 20.80 -8.56 3.67
N TRP A 170 19.89 -9.54 3.74
CA TRP A 170 19.60 -10.44 2.63
C TRP A 170 19.12 -9.70 1.36
N MET A 171 18.41 -8.58 1.51
CA MET A 171 17.97 -7.75 0.37
C MET A 171 19.16 -7.07 -0.32
N GLY A 172 20.11 -6.54 0.46
CA GLY A 172 21.36 -5.98 -0.06
C GLY A 172 22.22 -7.03 -0.76
N ILE A 173 22.26 -8.26 -0.25
CA ILE A 173 22.94 -9.39 -0.90
C ILE A 173 22.26 -9.73 -2.24
N ALA A 174 20.93 -9.80 -2.28
CA ALA A 174 20.21 -10.02 -3.53
C ALA A 174 20.45 -8.87 -4.54
N MET A 175 20.48 -7.61 -4.09
CA MET A 175 20.83 -6.45 -4.92
C MET A 175 22.27 -6.52 -5.45
N ARG A 176 23.22 -7.00 -4.65
CA ARG A 176 24.61 -7.24 -5.10
C ARG A 176 24.64 -8.16 -6.30
N GLU A 177 23.91 -9.27 -6.26
CA GLU A 177 23.83 -10.21 -7.38
C GLU A 177 23.19 -9.60 -8.64
N LEU A 178 22.18 -8.75 -8.47
CA LEU A 178 21.56 -8.03 -9.59
C LEU A 178 22.50 -7.00 -10.24
N LEU A 179 23.37 -6.37 -9.45
CA LEU A 179 24.25 -5.28 -9.89
C LEU A 179 25.66 -5.72 -10.28
N LYS A 180 25.99 -7.01 -10.16
CA LYS A 180 27.36 -7.52 -10.36
C LYS A 180 28.02 -7.11 -11.69
N ASP A 181 27.22 -6.95 -12.75
CA ASP A 181 27.71 -6.61 -14.10
C ASP A 181 27.87 -5.09 -14.31
N VAL A 182 27.31 -4.27 -13.41
CA VAL A 182 27.19 -2.81 -13.59
C VAL A 182 27.70 -1.97 -12.41
N ALA A 183 28.00 -2.60 -11.27
CA ALA A 183 28.43 -1.89 -10.06
C ALA A 183 29.68 -1.03 -10.29
N GLN A 184 30.60 -1.45 -11.15
CA GLN A 184 31.78 -0.68 -11.56
C GLN A 184 31.48 0.65 -12.27
N TYR A 185 30.26 0.84 -12.77
CA TYR A 185 29.81 2.08 -13.42
C TYR A 185 29.01 2.98 -12.48
N LEU A 186 28.73 2.52 -11.25
CA LEU A 186 28.05 3.30 -10.25
C LEU A 186 29.04 4.17 -9.49
N PRO A 187 28.69 5.42 -9.17
CA PRO A 187 29.48 6.25 -8.27
C PRO A 187 29.41 5.72 -6.83
N ASP A 188 30.37 6.15 -6.01
CA ASP A 188 30.40 5.85 -4.60
C ASP A 188 29.29 6.55 -3.83
N PHE A 189 28.61 5.82 -2.96
CA PHE A 189 27.60 6.35 -2.05
C PHE A 189 27.29 5.38 -0.91
N GLU A 190 26.68 5.91 0.15
CA GLU A 190 26.10 5.13 1.23
C GLU A 190 24.66 5.56 1.49
N LEU A 191 23.81 4.61 1.89
CA LEU A 191 22.41 4.86 2.23
C LEU A 191 21.85 3.79 3.17
N LEU A 192 20.65 4.07 3.68
CA LEU A 192 19.95 3.17 4.59
C LEU A 192 18.93 2.32 3.84
N MET A 193 18.76 1.09 4.29
CA MET A 193 17.76 0.15 3.79
C MET A 193 16.85 -0.27 4.93
N ASN A 194 15.55 -0.21 4.68
CA ASN A 194 14.51 -0.61 5.61
C ASN A 194 14.31 -2.14 5.56
N PRO A 195 14.53 -2.87 6.67
CA PRO A 195 14.24 -4.29 6.76
C PRO A 195 12.78 -4.61 7.06
N LEU A 196 11.96 -3.62 7.42
CA LEU A 196 10.57 -3.80 7.85
C LEU A 196 9.60 -3.80 6.68
N ASP A 197 8.39 -4.32 6.91
CA ASP A 197 7.29 -4.22 5.96
C ASP A 197 6.85 -2.75 5.82
N GLU A 198 6.66 -2.06 6.95
CA GLU A 198 6.20 -0.68 7.00
C GLU A 198 7.28 0.36 6.63
N PRO A 199 6.93 1.47 5.94
CA PRO A 199 7.85 2.53 5.52
C PRO A 199 8.30 3.45 6.67
N ARG A 200 9.26 4.33 6.41
CA ARG A 200 10.08 4.99 7.45
C ARG A 200 10.03 6.51 7.49
N VAL A 201 9.82 7.20 6.37
CA VAL A 201 10.13 8.64 6.25
C VAL A 201 8.87 9.46 5.96
N LEU A 202 8.47 10.34 6.89
CA LEU A 202 7.31 11.22 6.78
C LEU A 202 7.71 12.70 6.78
N LEU A 203 7.80 13.30 5.61
CA LEU A 203 8.25 14.67 5.46
C LEU A 203 7.09 15.64 5.55
N THR A 204 7.02 16.37 6.65
CA THR A 204 6.01 17.41 6.90
C THR A 204 6.56 18.83 6.68
N ARG A 205 7.84 19.08 6.96
CA ARG A 205 8.51 20.39 6.75
C ARG A 205 9.96 20.18 6.28
N ARG A 206 10.79 21.23 6.27
CA ARG A 206 12.25 21.04 6.36
C ARG A 206 12.52 20.29 7.67
N GLY A 207 12.62 18.97 7.58
CA GLY A 207 12.91 18.11 8.72
C GLY A 207 14.26 18.48 9.33
N ASP A 208 14.43 18.16 10.61
CA ASP A 208 15.71 18.37 11.29
C ASP A 208 16.79 17.50 10.62
N THR A 209 17.90 18.12 10.25
CA THR A 209 19.05 17.42 9.64
C THR A 209 20.15 17.14 10.66
N GLU A 210 20.07 17.74 11.85
CA GLU A 210 21.05 17.66 12.93
C GLU A 210 20.69 16.58 13.95
N ILE A 211 19.42 16.47 14.33
CA ILE A 211 18.95 15.48 15.30
C ILE A 211 17.90 14.58 14.65
N ILE A 212 18.24 13.31 14.47
CA ILE A 212 17.36 12.32 13.85
C ILE A 212 16.54 11.63 14.95
N HIS A 213 15.26 12.00 15.03
CA HIS A 213 14.31 11.35 15.93
C HIS A 213 13.53 10.24 15.21
N TRP A 214 13.52 9.06 15.81
CA TRP A 214 12.68 7.93 15.42
C TRP A 214 11.54 7.77 16.42
N THR A 215 10.32 7.65 15.91
CA THR A 215 9.10 7.48 16.71
C THR A 215 8.52 6.10 16.44
N ASP A 216 8.26 5.35 17.50
CA ASP A 216 7.53 4.09 17.44
C ASP A 216 6.03 4.39 17.40
N GLU A 217 5.42 4.13 16.25
CA GLU A 217 3.98 4.30 15.97
C GLU A 217 3.31 2.93 15.84
N SER A 218 3.95 1.87 16.34
CA SER A 218 3.45 0.50 16.25
C SER A 218 2.22 0.29 17.14
N LYS A 219 1.27 -0.49 16.64
CA LYS A 219 0.06 -0.96 17.34
C LYS A 219 -0.88 0.15 17.82
N VAL A 220 -0.69 1.39 17.37
CA VAL A 220 -1.56 2.54 17.64
C VAL A 220 -2.04 3.13 16.32
N SER A 221 -3.09 3.96 16.35
CA SER A 221 -3.51 4.66 15.13
C SER A 221 -2.36 5.48 14.55
N SER A 222 -1.98 5.17 13.32
CA SER A 222 -0.93 5.88 12.60
C SER A 222 -1.50 7.01 11.75
N TRP A 223 -2.83 7.14 11.66
CA TRP A 223 -3.51 8.10 10.78
C TRP A 223 -3.01 9.53 10.94
N ASP A 224 -3.02 10.07 12.16
CA ASP A 224 -2.60 11.46 12.42
C ASP A 224 -1.17 11.74 11.94
N ARG A 225 -0.29 10.73 12.03
CA ARG A 225 1.11 10.82 11.61
C ARG A 225 1.26 10.68 10.10
N VAL A 226 0.57 9.72 9.50
CA VAL A 226 0.59 9.41 8.06
C VAL A 226 -0.12 10.49 7.22
N GLU A 227 -1.17 11.13 7.73
CA GLU A 227 -1.89 12.23 7.09
C GLU A 227 -1.15 13.57 7.25
N ALA A 228 -0.24 13.71 8.24
CA ALA A 228 0.42 14.98 8.52
C ALA A 228 1.11 15.64 7.30
N PRO A 229 1.79 14.90 6.40
CA PRO A 229 2.35 15.48 5.16
C PRO A 229 1.32 16.12 4.24
N CYS A 230 0.05 15.69 4.27
CA CYS A 230 -1.03 16.23 3.44
C CYS A 230 -1.34 17.70 3.72
N ARG A 231 -0.92 18.22 4.88
CA ARG A 231 -1.14 19.61 5.30
C ARG A 231 -0.18 20.60 4.63
N TYR A 232 0.76 20.11 3.83
CA TYR A 232 1.81 20.90 3.22
C TYR A 232 1.74 20.86 1.69
N PRO A 233 2.24 21.91 1.00
CA PRO A 233 2.32 21.90 -0.45
C PRO A 233 3.14 20.70 -0.91
N ARG A 234 2.48 19.75 -1.58
CA ARG A 234 3.14 18.62 -2.22
C ARG A 234 3.70 19.07 -3.58
N PRO A 235 4.78 18.43 -4.07
CA PRO A 235 5.19 18.60 -5.45
C PRO A 235 3.99 18.39 -6.38
N PRO A 236 3.88 19.18 -7.46
CA PRO A 236 2.84 18.96 -8.45
C PRO A 236 3.05 17.57 -9.06
N VAL A 237 2.03 16.72 -8.90
CA VAL A 237 1.98 15.40 -9.54
C VAL A 237 2.10 15.59 -11.06
N PRO A 238 2.94 14.80 -11.77
CA PRO A 238 3.06 14.91 -13.22
C PRO A 238 1.70 14.87 -13.90
N LYS A 239 1.47 15.74 -14.89
CA LYS A 239 0.18 15.85 -15.60
C LYS A 239 -0.27 14.51 -16.20
N GLN A 240 0.69 13.68 -16.60
CA GLN A 240 0.48 12.34 -17.15
C GLN A 240 -0.22 11.39 -16.17
N GLN A 241 0.03 11.54 -14.86
CA GLN A 241 -0.58 10.72 -13.81
C GLN A 241 -1.98 11.20 -13.41
N ARG A 242 -2.43 12.37 -13.89
CA ARG A 242 -3.76 12.96 -13.58
C ARG A 242 -4.75 12.97 -14.75
N ILE A 243 -4.50 12.19 -15.80
CA ILE A 243 -5.44 12.13 -16.93
C ILE A 243 -6.69 11.38 -16.45
N GLU A 244 -7.75 12.14 -16.14
CA GLU A 244 -9.05 11.61 -15.77
C GLU A 244 -9.63 10.73 -16.88
N SER A 245 -10.18 9.58 -16.51
CA SER A 245 -10.88 8.72 -17.45
C SER A 245 -12.23 9.34 -17.84
N ASN A 246 -12.57 9.23 -19.12
CA ASN A 246 -13.87 9.67 -19.65
C ASN A 246 -14.94 8.57 -19.53
N VAL A 247 -14.64 7.44 -18.88
CA VAL A 247 -15.59 6.37 -18.67
C VAL A 247 -16.64 6.79 -17.65
N ASN A 248 -17.92 6.61 -17.99
CA ASN A 248 -19.02 6.65 -17.05
C ASN A 248 -19.03 5.33 -16.27
N THR A 249 -18.81 5.38 -14.97
CA THR A 249 -18.79 4.17 -14.12
C THR A 249 -20.16 3.81 -13.57
N ASP A 250 -21.20 4.54 -13.99
CA ASP A 250 -22.55 4.43 -13.45
C ASP A 250 -22.49 4.48 -11.92
N GLY A 251 -21.70 5.42 -11.38
CA GLY A 251 -21.48 5.66 -9.94
C GLY A 251 -21.04 4.46 -9.10
N ILE A 252 -20.57 3.37 -9.72
CA ILE A 252 -19.78 2.34 -9.04
C ILE A 252 -18.34 2.87 -8.97
N PRO A 253 -17.64 2.80 -7.83
CA PRO A 253 -16.31 3.41 -7.67
C PRO A 253 -15.20 2.53 -8.28
N PHE A 254 -15.36 2.12 -9.55
CA PHE A 254 -14.28 1.47 -10.29
C PHE A 254 -13.06 2.39 -10.33
N VAL A 255 -11.88 1.82 -10.09
CA VAL A 255 -10.62 2.57 -10.11
C VAL A 255 -10.33 3.04 -11.53
N THR A 256 -10.48 4.34 -11.77
CA THR A 256 -10.22 4.99 -13.07
C THR A 256 -8.82 5.61 -13.13
N ASN A 257 -8.26 5.98 -11.97
CA ASN A 257 -6.93 6.52 -11.81
C ASN A 257 -6.31 5.90 -10.54
N LEU A 258 -5.25 5.10 -10.71
CA LEU A 258 -4.59 4.43 -9.59
C LEU A 258 -3.89 5.39 -8.64
N PHE A 259 -3.29 6.47 -9.17
CA PHE A 259 -2.61 7.48 -8.35
C PHE A 259 -3.60 8.14 -7.38
N ASP A 260 -4.73 8.62 -7.90
CA ASP A 260 -5.76 9.28 -7.07
C ASP A 260 -6.45 8.29 -6.13
N ALA A 261 -6.68 7.05 -6.60
CA ALA A 261 -7.25 5.99 -5.77
C ALA A 261 -6.37 5.61 -4.59
N ASN A 262 -5.04 5.69 -4.72
CA ASN A 262 -4.10 5.34 -3.65
C ASN A 262 -3.57 6.57 -2.87
N ASP A 263 -4.01 7.77 -3.23
CA ASP A 263 -3.58 9.00 -2.56
C ASP A 263 -4.25 9.14 -1.18
N VAL A 264 -3.49 8.96 -0.11
CA VAL A 264 -3.95 9.09 1.29
C VAL A 264 -4.54 10.47 1.53
N CYS A 265 -3.97 11.52 0.93
CA CYS A 265 -4.44 12.88 1.12
C CYS A 265 -5.76 13.18 0.41
N GLN A 266 -6.14 12.40 -0.60
CA GLN A 266 -7.44 12.52 -1.27
C GLN A 266 -8.50 11.59 -0.65
N ASN A 267 -8.09 10.65 0.19
CA ASN A 267 -8.96 9.58 0.70
C ASN A 267 -8.93 9.50 2.24
N PRO A 268 -9.50 10.49 2.96
CA PRO A 268 -9.53 10.50 4.42
C PRO A 268 -10.28 9.31 5.04
N GLN A 269 -11.18 8.68 4.29
CA GLN A 269 -11.89 7.47 4.73
C GLN A 269 -10.95 6.26 4.95
N PHE A 270 -9.70 6.33 4.47
CA PHE A 270 -8.72 5.27 4.66
C PHE A 270 -8.36 5.03 6.12
N GLU A 271 -8.47 6.06 6.97
CA GLU A 271 -8.25 6.02 8.43
C GLU A 271 -8.83 4.77 9.08
N LEU A 272 -10.07 4.43 8.72
CA LEU A 272 -10.83 3.35 9.33
C LEU A 272 -10.96 2.13 8.42
N GLN A 273 -10.37 2.14 7.23
CA GLN A 273 -10.57 1.09 6.22
C GLN A 273 -9.35 0.21 5.99
N HIS A 274 -8.15 0.65 6.39
CA HIS A 274 -6.91 -0.08 6.17
C HIS A 274 -6.14 -0.28 7.48
N GLY A 275 -5.78 -1.52 7.81
CA GLY A 275 -5.23 -1.79 9.13
C GLY A 275 -3.84 -1.18 9.40
N PHE A 276 -3.02 -0.92 8.35
CA PHE A 276 -1.82 -0.08 8.46
C PHE A 276 -2.09 1.30 9.09
N LEU A 277 -3.26 1.89 8.82
CA LEU A 277 -3.69 3.20 9.33
C LEU A 277 -4.37 3.09 10.70
N ILE A 278 -5.07 1.99 10.93
CA ILE A 278 -5.77 1.71 12.20
C ILE A 278 -4.79 1.37 13.33
N ALA A 279 -3.85 0.45 13.08
CA ALA A 279 -2.83 0.01 14.02
C ALA A 279 -1.78 -0.86 13.30
N PRO A 280 -0.70 -0.29 12.73
CA PRO A 280 0.34 -1.05 12.03
C PRO A 280 1.11 -1.97 13.00
N PHE A 281 1.79 -3.00 12.50
CA PHE A 281 2.45 -3.97 13.37
C PHE A 281 3.81 -3.48 13.89
N THR A 282 4.63 -2.89 13.00
CA THR A 282 6.02 -2.48 13.26
C THR A 282 6.39 -1.18 12.56
N LEU A 283 5.72 -0.07 12.92
CA LEU A 283 5.93 1.23 12.28
C LEU A 283 6.88 2.13 13.07
N TYR A 284 8.10 2.33 12.57
CA TYR A 284 9.05 3.30 13.09
C TYR A 284 9.24 4.44 12.09
N THR A 285 8.86 5.67 12.46
CA THR A 285 8.90 6.81 11.53
C THR A 285 9.90 7.87 11.95
N THR A 286 10.43 8.61 10.99
CA THR A 286 11.13 9.87 11.22
C THR A 286 10.54 10.97 10.34
N SER A 287 10.57 12.21 10.85
CA SER A 287 10.28 13.41 10.04
C SER A 287 11.53 14.12 9.54
N SER A 288 12.70 13.53 9.77
CA SER A 288 13.98 13.99 9.25
C SER A 288 14.14 13.52 7.80
N PRO A 289 14.80 14.29 6.91
CA PRO A 289 14.97 13.92 5.51
C PRO A 289 16.07 12.86 5.34
N VAL A 290 15.82 11.65 5.84
CA VAL A 290 16.76 10.52 5.77
C VAL A 290 16.47 9.70 4.51
N PRO A 291 17.42 9.54 3.57
CA PRO A 291 17.22 8.66 2.42
C PRO A 291 17.22 7.19 2.89
N VAL A 292 16.07 6.54 2.78
CA VAL A 292 15.88 5.13 3.16
C VAL A 292 15.26 4.36 2.00
N LEU A 293 15.85 3.25 1.58
CA LEU A 293 15.21 2.33 0.64
C LEU A 293 14.11 1.55 1.33
N SER A 294 12.93 1.50 0.71
CA SER A 294 11.83 0.66 1.14
C SER A 294 11.19 -0.05 -0.06
N GLN A 295 10.57 -1.19 0.20
CA GLN A 295 9.98 -2.03 -0.84
C GLN A 295 8.63 -1.48 -1.34
N ALA A 296 7.88 -0.81 -0.46
CA ALA A 296 6.60 -0.18 -0.77
C ALA A 296 6.33 0.99 0.18
N LYS A 297 5.49 1.94 -0.23
CA LYS A 297 5.12 3.10 0.60
C LYS A 297 3.76 3.71 0.21
N PRO A 298 2.96 4.24 1.17
CA PRO A 298 1.85 5.12 0.85
C PRO A 298 2.33 6.45 0.27
N SER A 299 1.44 7.17 -0.40
CA SER A 299 1.70 8.45 -1.08
C SER A 299 2.25 9.58 -0.19
N THR A 300 2.15 9.47 1.14
CA THR A 300 2.66 10.45 2.10
C THR A 300 4.08 10.18 2.57
N PHE A 301 4.63 9.00 2.27
CA PHE A 301 5.97 8.60 2.67
C PHE A 301 7.02 8.96 1.60
N ALA A 302 8.18 9.38 2.07
CA ALA A 302 9.28 9.85 1.23
C ALA A 302 10.29 8.74 0.90
N ASP A 303 10.16 7.54 1.47
CA ASP A 303 11.07 6.41 1.24
C ASP A 303 11.38 6.19 -0.25
N ILE A 304 12.60 5.78 -0.56
CA ILE A 304 13.05 5.54 -1.92
C ILE A 304 12.64 4.12 -2.32
N LEU A 305 11.78 4.00 -3.34
CA LEU A 305 11.24 2.69 -3.72
C LEU A 305 12.25 1.85 -4.50
N VAL A 306 12.42 0.61 -4.07
CA VAL A 306 13.23 -0.42 -4.73
C VAL A 306 12.40 -1.65 -5.08
N PRO A 307 12.82 -2.44 -6.08
CA PRO A 307 12.22 -3.74 -6.32
C PRO A 307 12.28 -4.59 -5.06
N SER A 308 11.12 -5.10 -4.63
CA SER A 308 11.07 -6.05 -3.53
C SER A 308 11.80 -7.33 -3.93
N MET A 309 12.88 -7.63 -3.23
CA MET A 309 13.61 -8.90 -3.43
C MET A 309 12.75 -10.10 -3.06
N TRP A 310 11.72 -9.89 -2.24
CA TRP A 310 10.77 -10.93 -1.86
C TRP A 310 10.13 -11.61 -3.06
N TYR A 311 9.76 -10.84 -4.10
CA TYR A 311 9.13 -11.40 -5.30
C TYR A 311 10.03 -12.38 -6.06
N PHE A 312 11.35 -12.16 -6.05
CA PHE A 312 12.29 -13.02 -6.75
C PHE A 312 12.73 -14.23 -5.93
N GLU A 313 12.83 -14.07 -4.61
CA GLU A 313 13.26 -15.14 -3.71
C GLU A 313 12.11 -16.09 -3.30
N HIS A 314 10.85 -15.68 -3.49
CA HIS A 314 9.65 -16.47 -3.18
C HIS A 314 8.81 -16.81 -4.43
N HIS A 315 9.49 -16.98 -5.57
CA HIS A 315 8.88 -17.60 -6.75
C HIS A 315 8.42 -19.03 -6.42
N ILE A 316 7.26 -19.44 -6.95
CA ILE A 316 6.75 -20.81 -6.80
C ILE A 316 7.31 -21.67 -7.94
N PRO A 317 8.29 -22.56 -7.70
CA PRO A 317 9.02 -23.23 -8.79
C PRO A 317 8.14 -24.14 -9.65
N ASP A 318 7.11 -24.73 -9.05
CA ASP A 318 6.17 -25.65 -9.69
C ASP A 318 4.85 -24.97 -10.11
N LEU A 319 4.82 -23.63 -10.16
CA LEU A 319 3.62 -22.86 -10.52
C LEU A 319 3.01 -23.38 -11.83
N ASN A 320 3.82 -23.45 -12.89
CA ASN A 320 3.37 -23.86 -14.23
C ASN A 320 2.81 -25.30 -14.25
N MET A 321 3.24 -26.19 -13.35
CA MET A 321 2.73 -27.57 -13.29
C MET A 321 1.35 -27.65 -12.62
N ASN A 322 1.04 -26.70 -11.75
CA ASN A 322 -0.22 -26.64 -11.02
C ASN A 322 -1.21 -25.63 -11.61
N ASP A 323 -0.77 -24.84 -12.59
CA ASP A 323 -1.55 -23.82 -13.25
C ASP A 323 -2.44 -24.45 -14.33
N LEU A 324 -3.74 -24.54 -14.04
CA LEU A 324 -4.71 -25.12 -14.97
C LEU A 324 -4.93 -24.20 -16.18
N ALA A 325 -5.26 -24.78 -17.34
CA ALA A 325 -5.72 -23.99 -18.48
C ALA A 325 -6.98 -23.19 -18.10
N TRP A 326 -7.16 -21.98 -18.67
CA TRP A 326 -8.26 -21.08 -18.32
C TRP A 326 -9.63 -21.76 -18.37
N SER A 327 -9.88 -22.62 -19.36
CA SER A 327 -11.13 -23.39 -19.51
C SER A 327 -11.41 -24.33 -18.33
N ASP A 328 -10.36 -24.83 -17.69
CA ASP A 328 -10.41 -25.87 -16.66
C ASP A 328 -10.35 -25.27 -15.24
N LYS A 329 -10.08 -23.96 -15.13
CA LYS A 329 -10.08 -23.23 -13.86
C LYS A 329 -11.49 -23.07 -13.30
N THR A 330 -11.61 -23.20 -11.98
CA THR A 330 -12.81 -22.85 -11.22
C THR A 330 -13.18 -21.39 -11.46
N ASN A 331 -14.44 -21.15 -11.87
CA ASN A 331 -14.96 -19.82 -12.17
C ASN A 331 -15.37 -19.05 -10.90
N ALA A 332 -14.40 -18.79 -10.02
CA ALA A 332 -14.58 -18.06 -8.77
C ALA A 332 -13.31 -17.27 -8.41
N LEU A 333 -13.47 -16.27 -7.54
CA LEU A 333 -12.40 -15.53 -6.88
C LEU A 333 -11.84 -16.35 -5.73
N TYR A 334 -10.53 -16.55 -5.73
CA TYR A 334 -9.81 -17.21 -4.65
C TYR A 334 -9.01 -16.23 -3.80
N TRP A 335 -9.10 -16.41 -2.48
CA TRP A 335 -8.18 -15.82 -1.53
C TRP A 335 -8.07 -16.66 -0.25
N ALA A 336 -6.86 -17.08 0.10
CA ALA A 336 -6.57 -17.65 1.40
C ALA A 336 -5.40 -16.88 2.02
N GLY A 337 -5.52 -16.48 3.28
CA GLY A 337 -4.48 -15.71 3.94
C GLY A 337 -4.70 -15.54 5.43
N SER A 338 -3.75 -14.87 6.07
CA SER A 338 -3.83 -14.53 7.49
C SER A 338 -4.51 -13.17 7.71
N THR A 339 -4.88 -12.90 8.97
CA THR A 339 -5.43 -11.61 9.42
C THR A 339 -4.38 -10.49 9.51
N THR A 340 -3.22 -10.63 8.85
CA THR A 340 -2.18 -9.58 8.86
C THR A 340 -2.68 -8.27 8.27
N GLY A 341 -1.98 -7.19 8.60
CA GLY A 341 -2.25 -5.86 8.05
C GLY A 341 -2.91 -4.91 9.02
N GLY A 342 -2.89 -5.24 10.31
CA GLY A 342 -3.16 -4.35 11.45
C GLY A 342 -3.33 -5.16 12.75
N VAL A 343 -3.16 -4.51 13.91
CA VAL A 343 -3.14 -5.16 15.24
C VAL A 343 -4.36 -4.84 16.06
N TRP A 344 -5.17 -5.84 16.42
CA TRP A 344 -6.34 -5.65 17.29
C TRP A 344 -5.98 -5.91 18.75
N ARG A 345 -5.90 -4.83 19.52
CA ARG A 345 -5.51 -4.82 20.92
C ARG A 345 -6.70 -4.97 21.85
N ASP A 346 -6.48 -5.46 23.06
CA ASP A 346 -7.52 -5.68 24.08
C ASP A 346 -8.25 -4.39 24.51
N ASP A 347 -7.62 -3.23 24.32
CA ASP A 347 -8.21 -1.91 24.65
C ASP A 347 -9.09 -1.34 23.53
N MET A 348 -9.14 -2.00 22.36
CA MET A 348 -10.02 -1.59 21.27
C MET A 348 -11.44 -2.10 21.53
N PRO A 349 -12.46 -1.24 21.42
CA PRO A 349 -13.83 -1.64 21.73
C PRO A 349 -14.29 -2.80 20.84
N GLU A 350 -14.76 -3.88 21.47
CA GLU A 350 -15.40 -5.01 20.78
C GLU A 350 -16.77 -4.64 20.21
N GLU A 351 -17.40 -3.56 20.71
CA GLU A 351 -18.81 -3.21 20.48
C GLU A 351 -19.20 -2.82 19.06
N GLU A 352 -18.26 -2.59 18.14
CA GLU A 352 -18.63 -2.56 16.72
C GLU A 352 -18.60 -3.96 16.07
N GLY A 353 -17.99 -4.99 16.68
CA GLY A 353 -17.86 -6.34 16.09
C GLY A 353 -17.21 -6.35 14.69
N GLU A 354 -16.82 -5.16 14.25
CA GLU A 354 -16.52 -4.79 12.90
C GLU A 354 -15.04 -4.51 12.86
N ARG A 355 -14.25 -5.59 12.80
CA ARG A 355 -12.86 -5.48 12.36
C ARG A 355 -12.87 -4.78 10.99
N LEU A 356 -12.55 -3.47 10.97
CA LEU A 356 -12.72 -2.60 9.80
C LEU A 356 -11.51 -2.58 8.86
N SER A 357 -10.43 -3.30 9.16
CA SER A 357 -9.34 -3.41 8.20
C SER A 357 -9.80 -4.06 6.89
N HIS A 358 -9.12 -3.74 5.81
CA HIS A 358 -9.41 -4.23 4.46
C HIS A 358 -9.58 -5.76 4.38
N ARG A 359 -8.73 -6.60 4.99
CA ARG A 359 -8.88 -8.07 4.90
C ARG A 359 -10.13 -8.60 5.60
N HIS A 360 -10.45 -8.05 6.77
CA HIS A 360 -11.65 -8.43 7.50
C HIS A 360 -12.92 -7.99 6.78
N ARG A 361 -12.94 -6.77 6.24
CA ARG A 361 -14.04 -6.27 5.39
C ARG A 361 -14.21 -7.10 4.14
N PHE A 362 -13.12 -7.47 3.47
CA PHE A 362 -13.14 -8.36 2.31
C PHE A 362 -13.83 -9.68 2.63
N ILE A 363 -13.37 -10.41 3.66
CA ILE A 363 -13.99 -11.69 4.07
C ILE A 363 -15.46 -11.50 4.46
N LYS A 364 -15.80 -10.42 5.16
CA LYS A 364 -17.19 -10.14 5.53
C LYS A 364 -18.08 -9.90 4.31
N THR A 365 -17.61 -9.14 3.34
CA THR A 365 -18.33 -8.88 2.08
C THR A 365 -18.53 -10.18 1.30
N THR A 366 -17.47 -10.95 1.04
CA THR A 366 -17.53 -12.13 0.18
C THR A 366 -18.26 -13.32 0.82
N LYS A 367 -18.22 -13.45 2.15
CA LYS A 367 -18.98 -14.47 2.91
C LYS A 367 -20.31 -13.96 3.45
N GLN A 368 -20.70 -12.71 3.15
CA GLN A 368 -21.92 -12.06 3.63
C GLN A 368 -22.09 -12.16 5.15
N LEU A 369 -21.00 -11.97 5.90
CA LEU A 369 -21.00 -11.98 7.36
C LEU A 369 -21.44 -10.61 7.88
N GLY A 370 -22.48 -10.57 8.70
CA GLY A 370 -23.00 -9.35 9.30
C GLY A 370 -24.35 -8.92 8.71
N ARG A 371 -24.66 -7.61 8.79
CA ARG A 371 -25.94 -7.07 8.30
C ARG A 371 -25.97 -7.08 6.77
N GLY A 372 -27.12 -7.40 6.19
CA GLY A 372 -27.33 -7.50 4.74
C GLY A 372 -27.12 -6.19 4.00
N ALA A 373 -25.84 -5.87 3.74
CA ALA A 373 -25.43 -4.71 2.96
C ALA A 373 -26.00 -4.80 1.55
N LYS A 374 -26.40 -3.66 1.01
CA LYS A 374 -26.80 -3.55 -0.39
C LYS A 374 -25.56 -3.32 -1.25
N HIS A 375 -25.49 -4.04 -2.34
CA HIS A 375 -24.46 -3.92 -3.37
C HIS A 375 -25.09 -3.39 -4.65
N THR A 376 -24.35 -2.54 -5.37
CA THR A 376 -24.79 -1.97 -6.64
C THR A 376 -24.26 -2.81 -7.78
N PHE A 377 -25.13 -3.15 -8.72
CA PHE A 377 -24.82 -3.92 -9.91
C PHE A 377 -25.36 -3.23 -11.16
N LEU A 378 -24.90 -3.64 -12.34
CA LEU A 378 -25.37 -3.11 -13.61
C LEU A 378 -26.12 -4.18 -14.41
N THR A 379 -27.17 -3.74 -15.12
CA THR A 379 -27.90 -4.58 -16.07
C THR A 379 -28.21 -3.80 -17.34
N LYS A 380 -28.31 -4.48 -18.49
CA LYS A 380 -28.70 -3.85 -19.75
C LYS A 380 -30.21 -3.66 -19.80
N GLN A 381 -30.66 -2.42 -20.03
CA GLN A 381 -32.06 -2.12 -20.24
C GLN A 381 -32.51 -2.62 -21.63
N PRO A 382 -33.51 -3.51 -21.74
CA PRO A 382 -33.84 -4.17 -23.01
C PRO A 382 -34.26 -3.23 -24.16
N ARG A 383 -34.88 -2.09 -23.84
CA ARG A 383 -35.39 -1.15 -24.85
C ARG A 383 -34.33 -0.23 -25.43
N THR A 384 -33.36 0.19 -24.62
CA THR A 384 -32.38 1.22 -24.98
C THR A 384 -30.99 0.64 -25.19
N GLY A 385 -30.70 -0.54 -24.61
CA GLY A 385 -29.37 -1.13 -24.59
C GLY A 385 -28.41 -0.47 -23.60
N PHE A 386 -28.83 0.59 -22.89
CA PHE A 386 -28.01 1.26 -21.88
C PHE A 386 -27.86 0.40 -20.63
N TRP A 387 -26.70 0.50 -20.00
CA TRP A 387 -26.50 -0.03 -18.66
C TRP A 387 -27.22 0.84 -17.64
N VAL A 388 -27.90 0.19 -16.70
CA VAL A 388 -28.62 0.83 -15.59
C VAL A 388 -28.32 0.10 -14.29
N LYS A 389 -28.34 0.85 -13.19
CA LYS A 389 -28.05 0.31 -11.86
C LYS A 389 -29.23 -0.44 -11.27
N TYR A 390 -28.93 -1.48 -10.49
CA TYR A 390 -29.85 -2.08 -9.54
C TYR A 390 -29.12 -2.42 -8.24
N GLU A 391 -29.86 -2.49 -7.13
CA GLU A 391 -29.33 -2.89 -5.83
C GLU A 391 -29.72 -4.33 -5.51
N SER A 392 -28.83 -5.09 -4.87
CA SER A 392 -29.13 -6.41 -4.32
C SER A 392 -28.36 -6.64 -3.03
N THR A 393 -28.94 -7.39 -2.10
CA THR A 393 -28.25 -7.84 -0.88
C THR A 393 -27.43 -9.12 -1.09
N GLN A 394 -27.59 -9.78 -2.24
CA GLN A 394 -26.82 -10.95 -2.63
C GLN A 394 -25.57 -10.54 -3.41
N VAL A 395 -24.40 -11.02 -2.96
CA VAL A 395 -23.12 -10.81 -3.66
C VAL A 395 -22.78 -11.89 -4.68
N MET A 396 -23.63 -12.92 -4.82
CA MET A 396 -23.33 -14.18 -5.54
C MET A 396 -22.18 -14.93 -4.86
N SER A 397 -22.41 -15.35 -3.61
CA SER A 397 -21.39 -15.94 -2.74
C SER A 397 -20.71 -17.19 -3.34
N GLU A 398 -21.36 -17.86 -4.29
CA GLU A 398 -20.81 -18.95 -5.10
C GLU A 398 -19.60 -18.54 -5.97
N LEU A 399 -19.43 -17.25 -6.25
CA LEU A 399 -18.29 -16.71 -6.98
C LEU A 399 -17.05 -16.47 -6.10
N TYR A 400 -17.09 -16.84 -4.81
CA TYR A 400 -16.00 -16.53 -3.86
C TYR A 400 -15.59 -17.74 -3.03
N ASP A 401 -14.34 -18.16 -3.20
CA ASP A 401 -13.66 -19.04 -2.27
C ASP A 401 -12.59 -18.26 -1.48
N THR A 402 -13.07 -17.56 -0.45
CA THR A 402 -12.24 -16.67 0.36
C THR A 402 -12.22 -17.09 1.82
N LYS A 403 -11.06 -17.21 2.45
CA LYS A 403 -10.98 -17.68 3.85
C LYS A 403 -9.76 -17.15 4.58
N PHE A 404 -9.90 -16.96 5.89
CA PHE A 404 -8.73 -16.86 6.74
C PHE A 404 -8.19 -18.26 7.05
N THR A 405 -6.88 -18.44 6.92
CA THR A 405 -6.18 -19.69 7.25
C THR A 405 -5.32 -19.58 8.51
N LYS A 406 -5.15 -18.35 9.02
CA LYS A 406 -4.39 -18.09 10.25
C LYS A 406 -4.83 -16.78 10.88
N VAL A 407 -5.06 -16.80 12.19
CA VAL A 407 -5.32 -15.60 12.99
C VAL A 407 -4.03 -15.17 13.68
N VAL A 408 -3.62 -13.94 13.42
CA VAL A 408 -2.41 -13.28 13.96
C VAL A 408 -2.70 -11.79 14.15
N GLN A 409 -1.78 -11.07 14.82
CA GLN A 409 -1.89 -9.62 15.02
C GLN A 409 -3.20 -9.23 15.75
N CYS A 410 -3.46 -9.95 16.83
CA CYS A 410 -4.55 -9.69 17.75
C CYS A 410 -4.08 -10.03 19.17
N GLU A 411 -4.77 -9.49 20.16
CA GLU A 411 -4.55 -9.77 21.58
C GLU A 411 -5.81 -10.42 22.18
N GLY A 412 -5.60 -11.23 23.21
CA GLY A 412 -6.64 -11.81 24.06
C GLY A 412 -7.89 -12.29 23.31
N GLN A 413 -9.03 -11.77 23.77
CA GLN A 413 -10.36 -12.16 23.29
C GLN A 413 -10.59 -11.82 21.81
N HIS A 414 -9.84 -10.84 21.25
CA HIS A 414 -9.97 -10.51 19.84
C HIS A 414 -9.48 -11.63 18.91
N CYS A 415 -8.50 -12.44 19.35
CA CYS A 415 -8.07 -13.60 18.58
C CYS A 415 -9.12 -14.71 18.60
N ASP A 416 -9.67 -15.00 19.77
CA ASP A 416 -10.69 -16.04 19.95
C ASP A 416 -11.96 -15.72 19.15
N SER A 417 -12.45 -14.48 19.28
CA SER A 417 -13.58 -13.96 18.49
C SER A 417 -13.32 -14.02 16.98
N ALA A 418 -12.08 -13.87 16.51
CA ALA A 418 -11.76 -13.94 15.08
C ALA A 418 -11.87 -15.37 14.57
N ASN A 419 -11.36 -16.33 15.34
CA ASN A 419 -11.46 -17.75 15.02
C ASN A 419 -12.93 -18.18 14.89
N GLU A 420 -13.78 -17.78 15.84
CA GLU A 420 -15.20 -18.11 15.85
C GLU A 420 -15.96 -17.43 14.71
N THR A 421 -15.76 -16.12 14.52
CA THR A 421 -16.49 -15.33 13.51
C THR A 421 -16.20 -15.81 12.09
N TYR A 422 -14.93 -16.10 11.79
CA TYR A 422 -14.51 -16.39 10.42
C TYR A 422 -14.45 -17.88 10.09
N ARG A 423 -14.60 -18.77 11.09
CA ARG A 423 -14.44 -20.23 10.93
C ARG A 423 -13.16 -20.55 10.16
N VAL A 424 -12.04 -20.11 10.74
CA VAL A 424 -10.69 -20.18 10.15
C VAL A 424 -10.40 -21.61 9.69
N SER A 425 -9.92 -21.74 8.46
CA SER A 425 -9.60 -23.03 7.86
C SER A 425 -8.12 -23.39 8.04
N GLU A 426 -7.75 -24.63 7.75
CA GLU A 426 -6.35 -25.02 7.68
C GLU A 426 -5.61 -24.27 6.55
N PRO A 427 -4.29 -24.04 6.67
CA PRO A 427 -3.46 -23.52 5.60
C PRO A 427 -3.56 -24.37 4.34
N GLU A 428 -3.76 -23.71 3.19
CA GLU A 428 -3.80 -24.36 1.89
C GLU A 428 -2.45 -24.23 1.18
N HIS A 429 -2.12 -25.22 0.33
CA HIS A 429 -0.92 -25.16 -0.49
C HIS A 429 -0.97 -23.94 -1.42
N ALA A 430 0.15 -23.24 -1.59
CA ALA A 430 0.21 -22.00 -2.37
C ALA A 430 -0.30 -22.17 -3.82
N SER A 431 -0.08 -23.36 -4.40
CA SER A 431 -0.54 -23.67 -5.76
C SER A 431 -2.05 -23.85 -5.91
N THR A 432 -2.81 -23.95 -4.81
CA THR A 432 -4.28 -24.03 -4.83
C THR A 432 -4.90 -22.85 -5.57
N ALA A 433 -4.30 -21.66 -5.39
CA ALA A 433 -4.73 -20.43 -6.06
C ALA A 433 -4.84 -20.61 -7.58
N PHE A 434 -3.89 -21.29 -8.22
CA PHE A 434 -3.80 -21.40 -9.67
C PHE A 434 -4.86 -22.31 -10.31
N LYS A 435 -5.73 -22.90 -9.49
CA LYS A 435 -6.93 -23.62 -9.95
C LYS A 435 -8.13 -22.70 -10.20
N TYR A 436 -8.03 -21.41 -9.88
CA TYR A 436 -9.15 -20.45 -9.94
C TYR A 436 -8.90 -19.37 -11.00
N LYS A 437 -9.97 -18.93 -11.65
CA LYS A 437 -9.89 -17.89 -12.69
C LYS A 437 -9.51 -16.52 -12.15
N PHE A 438 -9.91 -16.18 -10.93
CA PHE A 438 -9.67 -14.85 -10.36
C PHE A 438 -8.91 -14.96 -9.05
N LEU A 439 -7.85 -14.17 -8.86
CA LEU A 439 -6.99 -14.22 -7.67
C LEU A 439 -6.92 -12.85 -7.01
N MET A 440 -7.30 -12.76 -5.72
CA MET A 440 -7.24 -11.50 -4.99
C MET A 440 -5.85 -11.27 -4.37
N ASP A 441 -5.21 -10.16 -4.72
CA ASP A 441 -4.05 -9.60 -4.04
C ASP A 441 -4.47 -8.43 -3.15
N MET A 442 -4.06 -8.47 -1.89
CA MET A 442 -4.37 -7.44 -0.89
C MET A 442 -3.17 -7.24 0.01
N ASP A 443 -2.95 -6.00 0.38
CA ASP A 443 -1.96 -5.60 1.38
C ASP A 443 -2.02 -6.47 2.65
N GLY A 444 -0.87 -6.66 3.28
CA GLY A 444 -0.74 -7.09 4.67
C GLY A 444 -0.32 -5.92 5.52
N ASN A 445 0.80 -6.05 6.24
CA ASN A 445 1.43 -4.92 6.94
C ASN A 445 1.86 -3.82 5.95
N SER A 446 2.21 -4.25 4.74
CA SER A 446 2.58 -3.46 3.57
C SER A 446 2.05 -4.18 2.31
N PHE A 447 2.74 -4.10 1.18
CA PHE A 447 2.42 -4.85 -0.03
C PHE A 447 2.35 -6.39 0.18
N SER A 448 1.70 -7.09 -0.74
CA SER A 448 1.64 -8.56 -0.76
C SER A 448 2.66 -9.15 -1.74
N GLY A 449 3.55 -9.98 -1.20
CA GLY A 449 4.56 -10.72 -1.96
C GLY A 449 4.01 -11.81 -2.90
N ARG A 450 2.69 -12.04 -2.93
CA ARG A 450 2.06 -13.05 -3.80
C ARG A 450 1.79 -12.56 -5.22
N PHE A 451 1.77 -11.23 -5.41
CA PHE A 451 1.29 -10.61 -6.63
C PHE A 451 2.02 -11.07 -7.90
N TYR A 452 3.35 -11.27 -7.86
CA TYR A 452 4.10 -11.72 -9.05
C TYR A 452 3.75 -13.15 -9.45
N ASN A 453 3.57 -14.05 -8.48
CA ASN A 453 3.09 -15.39 -8.77
C ASN A 453 1.65 -15.36 -9.36
N PHE A 454 0.80 -14.42 -8.95
CA PHE A 454 -0.53 -14.26 -9.55
C PHE A 454 -0.48 -13.69 -10.97
N LEU A 455 0.41 -12.73 -11.23
CA LEU A 455 0.62 -12.21 -12.58
C LEU A 455 1.19 -13.29 -13.50
N GLN A 456 2.12 -14.12 -13.01
CA GLN A 456 2.73 -15.18 -13.80
C GLN A 456 1.72 -16.26 -14.23
N SER A 457 0.70 -16.54 -13.44
CA SER A 457 -0.26 -17.60 -13.73
C SER A 457 -1.24 -17.21 -14.85
N GLY A 458 -1.94 -18.20 -15.40
CA GLY A 458 -3.04 -18.01 -16.35
C GLY A 458 -4.34 -17.51 -15.70
N SER A 459 -4.30 -16.97 -14.49
CA SER A 459 -5.46 -16.43 -13.77
C SER A 459 -5.51 -14.90 -13.88
N CYS A 460 -6.69 -14.30 -13.72
CA CYS A 460 -6.89 -12.85 -13.71
C CYS A 460 -6.66 -12.29 -12.29
N PRO A 461 -5.58 -11.52 -12.05
CA PRO A 461 -5.34 -10.94 -10.73
C PRO A 461 -6.26 -9.75 -10.49
N LEU A 462 -6.81 -9.66 -9.28
CA LEU A 462 -7.49 -8.48 -8.75
C LEU A 462 -6.58 -7.89 -7.65
N LYS A 463 -6.25 -6.60 -7.69
CA LYS A 463 -5.35 -5.97 -6.69
C LYS A 463 -6.04 -4.82 -5.97
N GLN A 464 -5.98 -4.84 -4.64
CA GLN A 464 -6.36 -3.73 -3.76
C GLN A 464 -5.14 -3.36 -2.93
N SER A 465 -4.67 -2.13 -3.05
CA SER A 465 -3.53 -1.63 -2.27
C SER A 465 -3.59 -0.13 -2.04
N ILE A 466 -3.08 0.35 -0.91
CA ILE A 466 -2.75 1.77 -0.68
C ILE A 466 -1.26 2.07 -0.83
N PHE A 467 -0.44 1.04 -1.05
CA PHE A 467 0.99 1.17 -1.19
C PHE A 467 1.36 1.29 -2.67
N ARG A 468 2.33 2.16 -2.93
CA ARG A 468 3.02 2.24 -4.20
C ARG A 468 4.24 1.34 -4.18
N GLU A 469 4.46 0.63 -5.28
CA GLU A 469 5.58 -0.28 -5.50
C GLU A 469 6.32 0.09 -6.80
N TRP A 470 7.58 -0.32 -6.95
CA TRP A 470 8.44 0.01 -8.11
C TRP A 470 7.82 -0.34 -9.48
N HIS A 471 6.88 -1.30 -9.50
CA HIS A 471 6.27 -1.81 -10.70
C HIS A 471 5.03 -1.02 -11.14
N ASP A 472 4.57 -0.01 -10.39
CA ASP A 472 3.34 0.73 -10.72
C ASP A 472 3.45 1.60 -11.98
N GLU A 473 4.66 1.87 -12.47
CA GLU A 473 4.91 2.48 -13.79
C GLU A 473 5.02 1.46 -14.92
N ARG A 474 4.99 0.17 -14.58
CA ARG A 474 5.23 -0.95 -15.49
C ARG A 474 3.96 -1.79 -15.65
N LEU A 475 3.14 -1.87 -14.61
CA LEU A 475 1.87 -2.58 -14.61
C LEU A 475 0.70 -1.61 -14.75
N VAL A 476 0.03 -1.68 -15.89
CA VAL A 476 -1.17 -0.88 -16.17
C VAL A 476 -2.43 -1.58 -15.63
N PRO A 477 -3.22 -0.95 -14.73
CA PRO A 477 -4.52 -1.46 -14.31
C PRO A 477 -5.48 -1.62 -15.49
N TRP A 478 -6.38 -2.61 -15.43
CA TRP A 478 -7.28 -3.04 -16.50
C TRP A 478 -6.60 -3.65 -17.73
N VAL A 479 -5.26 -3.69 -17.79
CA VAL A 479 -4.49 -4.42 -18.82
C VAL A 479 -3.87 -5.69 -18.24
N HIS A 480 -3.15 -5.55 -17.12
CA HIS A 480 -2.41 -6.67 -16.52
C HIS A 480 -3.09 -7.25 -15.27
N TYR A 481 -3.97 -6.46 -14.65
CA TYR A 481 -4.74 -6.85 -13.47
C TYR A 481 -5.98 -5.96 -13.35
N VAL A 482 -6.95 -6.39 -12.56
CA VAL A 482 -8.15 -5.61 -12.24
C VAL A 482 -7.93 -4.85 -10.93
N PRO A 483 -7.88 -3.51 -10.93
CA PRO A 483 -7.79 -2.75 -9.69
C PRO A 483 -9.14 -2.78 -8.94
N ILE A 484 -9.08 -2.93 -7.63
CA ILE A 484 -10.24 -2.94 -6.73
C ILE A 484 -10.10 -1.82 -5.71
N SER A 485 -11.17 -1.05 -5.51
CA SER A 485 -11.19 0.06 -4.55
C SER A 485 -10.95 -0.46 -3.11
N LEU A 486 -10.37 0.37 -2.24
CA LEU A 486 -10.22 0.01 -0.82
C LEU A 486 -11.59 -0.29 -0.15
N GLY A 487 -12.66 0.30 -0.68
CA GLY A 487 -14.03 0.16 -0.21
C GLY A 487 -14.70 -1.19 -0.58
N PHE A 488 -14.19 -1.89 -1.60
CA PHE A 488 -14.76 -3.13 -2.18
C PHE A 488 -16.18 -2.98 -2.74
N GLU A 489 -16.69 -1.76 -2.96
CA GLU A 489 -18.03 -1.58 -3.53
C GLU A 489 -18.09 -1.95 -5.01
N ASP A 490 -16.96 -1.92 -5.70
CA ASP A 490 -16.78 -2.32 -7.10
C ASP A 490 -16.58 -3.84 -7.28
N LEU A 491 -16.07 -4.54 -6.27
CA LEU A 491 -15.77 -5.97 -6.32
C LEU A 491 -16.98 -6.85 -6.73
N PRO A 492 -18.19 -6.70 -6.15
CA PRO A 492 -19.33 -7.55 -6.52
C PRO A 492 -19.73 -7.41 -7.99
N GLU A 493 -19.76 -6.18 -8.52
CA GLU A 493 -20.08 -5.96 -9.93
C GLU A 493 -18.96 -6.44 -10.85
N ALA A 494 -17.70 -6.21 -10.46
CA ALA A 494 -16.54 -6.72 -11.19
C ALA A 494 -16.62 -8.24 -11.35
N MET A 495 -16.86 -8.96 -10.25
CA MET A 495 -17.01 -10.42 -10.26
C MET A 495 -18.24 -10.88 -11.02
N ARG A 496 -19.41 -10.25 -10.82
CA ARG A 496 -20.62 -10.58 -11.57
C ARG A 496 -20.37 -10.44 -13.07
N TYR A 497 -19.90 -9.29 -13.53
CA TYR A 497 -19.70 -9.02 -14.96
C TYR A 497 -18.66 -9.98 -15.55
N MET A 498 -17.50 -10.12 -14.92
CA MET A 498 -16.39 -10.90 -15.47
C MET A 498 -16.60 -12.42 -15.38
N ALA A 499 -17.26 -12.94 -14.33
CA ALA A 499 -17.45 -14.37 -14.17
C ALA A 499 -18.71 -14.89 -14.89
N THR A 500 -19.74 -14.06 -15.09
CA THR A 500 -21.06 -14.55 -15.53
C THR A 500 -21.47 -14.10 -16.93
N THR A 501 -20.76 -13.14 -17.53
CA THR A 501 -21.02 -12.70 -18.91
C THR A 501 -19.92 -13.20 -19.85
N ALA A 502 -20.29 -13.54 -21.10
CA ALA A 502 -19.31 -13.99 -22.09
C ALA A 502 -18.27 -12.90 -22.40
N GLU A 503 -18.71 -11.64 -22.50
CA GLU A 503 -17.85 -10.48 -22.76
C GLU A 503 -16.88 -10.23 -21.60
N GLY A 504 -17.39 -10.18 -20.37
CA GLY A 504 -16.56 -10.00 -19.18
C GLY A 504 -15.57 -11.15 -18.97
N SER A 505 -15.96 -12.39 -19.27
CA SER A 505 -15.07 -13.55 -19.17
C SER A 505 -13.93 -13.48 -20.19
N ALA A 506 -14.21 -13.05 -21.42
CA ALA A 506 -13.19 -12.83 -22.45
C ALA A 506 -12.22 -11.68 -22.08
N ILE A 507 -12.73 -10.61 -21.48
CA ILE A 507 -11.89 -9.51 -20.96
C ILE A 507 -10.98 -10.02 -19.83
N ALA A 508 -11.52 -10.77 -18.87
CA ALA A 508 -10.74 -11.31 -17.77
C ALA A 508 -9.64 -12.28 -18.23
N GLU A 509 -9.94 -13.13 -19.23
CA GLU A 509 -8.94 -14.02 -19.85
C GLU A 509 -7.85 -13.22 -20.57
N THR A 510 -8.23 -12.14 -21.25
CA THR A 510 -7.28 -11.23 -21.92
C THR A 510 -6.37 -10.55 -20.91
N ILE A 511 -6.91 -10.08 -19.78
CA ILE A 511 -6.14 -9.48 -18.69
C ILE A 511 -5.17 -10.50 -18.08
N ALA A 512 -5.64 -11.73 -17.80
CA ALA A 512 -4.80 -12.81 -17.28
C ALA A 512 -3.61 -13.10 -18.21
N LYS A 513 -3.89 -13.32 -19.50
CA LYS A 513 -2.86 -13.59 -20.50
C LYS A 513 -1.88 -12.44 -20.64
N THR A 514 -2.38 -11.22 -20.75
CA THR A 514 -1.53 -10.02 -20.92
C THR A 514 -0.67 -9.79 -19.68
N GLY A 515 -1.22 -9.99 -18.47
CA GLY A 515 -0.47 -9.94 -17.21
C GLY A 515 0.68 -10.94 -17.15
N SER A 516 0.42 -12.20 -17.54
CA SER A 516 1.43 -13.27 -17.58
C SER A 516 2.52 -13.01 -18.62
N ASP A 517 2.13 -12.65 -19.85
CA ASP A 517 3.06 -12.30 -20.92
C ASP A 517 3.93 -11.09 -20.54
N TRP A 518 3.36 -10.12 -19.82
CA TRP A 518 4.06 -8.91 -19.40
C TRP A 518 5.00 -9.15 -18.22
N HIS A 519 4.58 -9.95 -17.24
CA HIS A 519 5.43 -10.37 -16.12
C HIS A 519 6.74 -10.97 -16.64
N GLY A 520 6.67 -11.86 -17.65
CA GLY A 520 7.83 -12.48 -18.29
C GLY A 520 8.75 -11.53 -19.08
N LYS A 521 8.35 -10.27 -19.27
CA LYS A 521 9.11 -9.26 -20.04
C LYS A 521 9.63 -8.11 -19.19
N PHE A 522 9.00 -7.81 -18.05
CA PHE A 522 9.21 -6.57 -17.30
C PHE A 522 9.39 -6.69 -15.81
N LEU A 523 9.02 -7.83 -15.26
CA LEU A 523 9.15 -8.11 -13.84
C LEU A 523 10.25 -9.16 -13.62
N ARG A 524 11.23 -9.23 -14.52
CA ARG A 524 12.38 -10.13 -14.41
C ARG A 524 13.39 -9.56 -13.44
N ARG A 525 14.29 -10.42 -12.95
CA ARG A 525 15.49 -10.00 -12.22
C ARG A 525 16.32 -8.99 -13.03
N ASP A 526 16.37 -9.16 -14.36
CA ASP A 526 17.04 -8.23 -15.26
C ASP A 526 16.41 -6.82 -15.25
N ASP A 527 15.09 -6.71 -15.24
CA ASP A 527 14.40 -5.41 -15.21
C ASP A 527 14.57 -4.72 -13.85
N ALA A 528 14.60 -5.49 -12.76
CA ALA A 528 14.97 -4.98 -11.44
C ALA A 528 16.42 -4.46 -11.42
N ALA A 529 17.36 -5.14 -12.07
CA ALA A 529 18.74 -4.66 -12.20
C ALA A 529 18.82 -3.35 -13.00
N VAL A 530 18.06 -3.23 -14.10
CA VAL A 530 17.97 -2.00 -14.91
C VAL A 530 17.40 -0.84 -14.07
N TYR A 531 16.37 -1.10 -13.27
CA TYR A 531 15.80 -0.10 -12.36
C TYR A 531 16.79 0.34 -11.28
N LEU A 532 17.46 -0.62 -10.61
CA LEU A 532 18.45 -0.33 -9.57
C LEU A 532 19.65 0.44 -10.14
N PHE A 533 20.14 0.07 -11.33
CA PHE A 533 21.22 0.80 -11.97
C PHE A 533 20.80 2.26 -12.24
N ARG A 534 19.59 2.48 -12.77
CA ARG A 534 19.08 3.85 -12.98
C ARG A 534 18.97 4.61 -11.67
N LEU A 535 18.38 3.99 -10.65
CA LEU A 535 18.17 4.60 -9.33
C LEU A 535 19.50 5.04 -8.70
N PHE A 536 20.51 4.18 -8.76
CA PHE A 536 21.78 4.43 -8.11
C PHE A 536 22.69 5.41 -8.87
N LEU A 537 22.54 5.55 -10.19
CA LEU A 537 23.13 6.70 -10.90
C LEU A 537 22.50 8.03 -10.45
N GLU A 538 21.18 8.06 -10.31
CA GLU A 538 20.46 9.26 -9.86
C GLU A 538 20.76 9.62 -8.40
N PHE A 539 20.82 8.62 -7.52
CA PHE A 539 21.19 8.79 -6.11
C PHE A 539 22.67 9.20 -5.96
N GLY A 540 23.56 8.57 -6.73
CA GLY A 540 24.97 8.93 -6.76
C GLY A 540 25.20 10.41 -7.10
N ARG A 541 24.55 10.91 -8.17
CA ARG A 541 24.56 12.34 -8.50
C ARG A 541 24.01 13.21 -7.36
N LEU A 542 22.98 12.73 -6.67
CA LEU A 542 22.37 13.47 -5.55
C LEU A 542 23.37 13.63 -4.39
N VAL A 543 24.25 12.68 -4.13
CA VAL A 543 25.22 12.75 -3.00
C VAL A 543 26.63 13.18 -3.41
N ASP A 544 26.86 13.46 -4.68
CA ASP A 544 28.12 14.02 -5.17
C ASP A 544 28.31 15.49 -4.72
N PRO A 545 29.40 15.82 -3.99
CA PRO A 545 29.74 17.20 -3.62
C PRO A 545 29.90 18.16 -4.80
N ASN A 546 30.23 17.64 -6.00
CA ASN A 546 30.45 18.40 -7.22
C ASN A 546 29.23 18.45 -8.15
N ARG A 547 28.06 17.97 -7.69
CA ARG A 547 26.84 17.95 -8.50
C ARG A 547 26.50 19.36 -9.00
N LYS A 548 26.28 19.50 -10.31
CA LYS A 548 25.93 20.76 -10.98
C LYS A 548 24.44 21.05 -10.94
#